data_AF-A0A248JWJ1-F1
#
_entry.id   AF-A0A248JWJ1-F1
#
_cell.length_a   1.000
_cell.length_b   1.000
_cell.length_c   1.000
_cell.angle_alpha   90.00
_cell.angle_beta   90.00
_cell.angle_gamma   90.00
#
_symmetry.space_group_name_H-M   'P 1'
#
loop_
_entity.id
_entity.type
_entity.pdbx_description
1 polymer ?
#
loop_
_entity_poly.entity_id
_entity_poly.type
_entity_poly.pdbx_seq_one_letter_code
_entity_poly.pdbx_strand_id
1 'polypeptide(L)'
;MDGWQRRYRLNNGPGGLGVSCTAEGLALAGVPLLAKGAGGFQARPAAEVAVLLTRAYAGAEPNAAILPGLTKIADALNRGDLAQAMIRAVHLRLPELDWDAAVRLARANDNLAKYSPDQARDDHGRWTDEGGASPEPVKVKQMGAGGAPNKSSILPEDKNSQNTRKVCGQYPIYENRILSQADAKKMFDEELGNMLRAGLISKQDFDRFSFVPWFAATTRKMNDPLLSGSMRAALSQANGLTGGFVAGGLTDPRTNTSKIYMSAAAGAVIPGLGKTDARRTMQYVLRHELFHQQHGGTCAGDEECCADAFAIANMPEK
;
A
#
# COMPACT_ATOMS: atom_id res chain seq x y z
N MET A 1 -22.15 -13.85 25.79
CA MET A 1 -22.19 -12.64 26.63
C MET A 1 -21.12 -11.71 26.08
N ASP A 2 -21.36 -10.53 25.52
CA ASP A 2 -22.54 -9.67 25.53
C ASP A 2 -22.65 -8.86 24.23
N GLY A 3 -23.88 -8.76 23.72
CA GLY A 3 -24.30 -7.83 22.68
C GLY A 3 -24.32 -6.40 23.20
N TRP A 4 -23.17 -5.87 23.61
CA TRP A 4 -23.03 -4.46 23.94
C TRP A 4 -23.07 -3.66 22.65
N GLN A 5 -24.23 -3.05 22.40
CA GLN A 5 -24.55 -2.02 21.40
C GLN A 5 -23.37 -1.69 20.47
N ARG A 6 -23.41 -2.17 19.21
CA ARG A 6 -22.51 -1.67 18.16
C ARG A 6 -22.68 -0.15 18.09
N ARG A 7 -21.77 0.59 18.71
CA ARG A 7 -21.77 2.05 18.70
C ARG A 7 -21.28 2.48 17.34
N TYR A 8 -22.20 2.95 16.50
CA TYR A 8 -21.86 3.61 15.26
C TYR A 8 -21.25 4.97 15.60
N ARG A 9 -20.01 5.17 15.18
CA ARG A 9 -19.22 6.38 15.47
C ARG A 9 -18.39 6.77 14.26
N LEU A 10 -17.98 8.02 14.22
CA LEU A 10 -16.96 8.47 13.28
C LEU A 10 -15.57 8.13 13.80
N ASN A 11 -14.70 7.70 12.91
CA ASN A 11 -13.29 7.46 13.15
C ASN A 11 -12.48 8.30 12.15
N ASN A 12 -12.27 9.57 12.46
CA ASN A 12 -11.55 10.53 11.60
C ASN A 12 -10.02 10.45 11.78
N GLY A 13 -9.53 9.54 12.63
CA GLY A 13 -8.10 9.36 12.85
C GLY A 13 -7.42 8.65 11.68
N PRO A 14 -6.12 8.89 11.44
CA PRO A 14 -5.33 8.11 10.48
C PRO A 14 -5.42 6.61 10.81
N GLY A 15 -5.62 5.77 9.79
CA GLY A 15 -5.73 4.32 9.96
C GLY A 15 -7.03 3.83 10.62
N GLY A 16 -8.02 4.70 10.82
CA GLY A 16 -9.32 4.29 11.34
C GLY A 16 -10.03 3.32 10.39
N LEU A 17 -10.56 2.21 10.94
CA LEU A 17 -11.27 1.17 10.18
C LEU A 17 -12.79 1.42 10.07
N GLY A 18 -13.26 2.53 10.63
CA GLY A 18 -14.67 2.93 10.64
C GLY A 18 -15.02 3.94 9.55
N VAL A 19 -16.20 4.53 9.67
CA VAL A 19 -16.62 5.66 8.83
C VAL A 19 -15.86 6.91 9.25
N SER A 20 -15.26 7.62 8.31
CA SER A 20 -14.73 8.97 8.51
C SER A 20 -15.55 9.97 7.70
N CYS A 21 -15.78 11.15 8.27
CA CYS A 21 -16.45 12.26 7.60
C CYS A 21 -15.72 13.55 7.97
N THR A 22 -15.09 14.18 6.98
CA THR A 22 -14.33 15.41 7.10
C THR A 22 -14.70 16.37 5.97
N ALA A 23 -14.07 17.54 5.90
CA ALA A 23 -14.22 18.45 4.77
C ALA A 23 -13.83 17.81 3.43
N GLU A 24 -13.04 16.72 3.46
CA GLU A 24 -12.56 16.03 2.26
C GLU A 24 -13.49 14.94 1.76
N GLY A 25 -14.58 14.69 2.47
CA GLY A 25 -15.63 13.77 2.06
C GLY A 25 -15.97 12.74 3.13
N LEU A 26 -16.62 11.68 2.68
CA LEU A 26 -17.00 10.53 3.49
C LEU A 26 -16.25 9.29 2.98
N ALA A 27 -15.60 8.57 3.90
CA ALA A 27 -14.90 7.34 3.60
C ALA A 27 -15.22 6.25 4.63
N LEU A 28 -14.98 4.99 4.26
CA LEU A 28 -15.02 3.82 5.12
C LEU A 28 -13.66 3.15 5.07
N ALA A 29 -12.96 3.04 6.22
CA ALA A 29 -11.60 2.52 6.30
C ALA A 29 -10.64 3.16 5.28
N GLY A 30 -10.75 4.49 5.08
CA GLY A 30 -9.96 5.24 4.11
C GLY A 30 -10.45 5.16 2.65
N VAL A 31 -11.41 4.28 2.32
CA VAL A 31 -11.96 4.18 0.97
C VAL A 31 -13.12 5.16 0.77
N PRO A 32 -13.07 6.08 -0.20
CA PRO A 32 -14.09 7.10 -0.40
C PRO A 32 -15.41 6.49 -0.89
N LEU A 33 -16.51 6.87 -0.22
CA LEU A 33 -17.88 6.51 -0.59
C LEU A 33 -18.58 7.61 -1.41
N LEU A 34 -17.98 8.80 -1.48
CA LEU A 34 -18.41 9.92 -2.32
C LEU A 34 -17.34 10.20 -3.38
N ALA A 35 -17.77 10.63 -4.56
CA ALA A 35 -16.92 11.18 -5.60
C ALA A 35 -16.87 12.72 -5.46
N LYS A 36 -15.71 13.33 -5.68
CA LYS A 36 -15.55 14.80 -5.71
C LYS A 36 -15.33 15.23 -7.16
N GLY A 37 -16.28 15.97 -7.71
CA GLY A 37 -16.24 16.53 -9.07
C GLY A 37 -16.24 18.06 -9.06
N ALA A 38 -16.31 18.65 -10.26
CA ALA A 38 -16.35 20.12 -10.42
C ALA A 38 -17.56 20.77 -9.70
N GLY A 39 -18.66 20.04 -9.56
CA GLY A 39 -19.87 20.46 -8.84
C GLY A 39 -19.89 20.12 -7.35
N GLY A 40 -18.76 19.69 -6.76
CA GLY A 40 -18.67 19.25 -5.38
C GLY A 40 -18.79 17.74 -5.21
N PHE A 41 -19.19 17.30 -4.02
CA PHE A 41 -19.39 15.91 -3.65
C PHE A 41 -20.66 15.34 -4.28
N GLN A 42 -20.58 14.10 -4.73
CA GLN A 42 -21.70 13.30 -5.21
C GLN A 42 -21.58 11.89 -4.64
N ALA A 43 -22.72 11.22 -4.41
CA ALA A 43 -22.70 9.79 -4.10
C ALA A 43 -22.09 9.04 -5.28
N ARG A 44 -21.22 8.06 -5.00
CA ARG A 44 -20.74 7.15 -6.05
C ARG A 44 -21.91 6.37 -6.67
N PRO A 45 -21.78 5.89 -7.92
CA PRO A 45 -22.80 5.07 -8.55
C PRO A 45 -23.26 3.92 -7.64
N ALA A 46 -24.57 3.67 -7.61
CA ALA A 46 -25.17 2.68 -6.69
C ALA A 46 -24.53 1.29 -6.80
N ALA A 47 -24.21 0.86 -8.03
CA ALA A 47 -23.54 -0.40 -8.30
C ALA A 47 -22.13 -0.48 -7.68
N GLU A 48 -21.36 0.61 -7.72
CA GLU A 48 -20.03 0.67 -7.10
C GLU A 48 -20.12 0.59 -5.58
N VAL A 49 -21.02 1.40 -4.99
CA VAL A 49 -21.24 1.40 -3.53
C VAL A 49 -21.67 0.01 -3.06
N ALA A 50 -22.57 -0.65 -3.80
CA ALA A 50 -22.99 -2.01 -3.50
C ALA A 50 -21.79 -2.98 -3.50
N VAL A 51 -20.98 -2.98 -4.57
CA VAL A 51 -19.77 -3.83 -4.67
C VAL A 51 -18.84 -3.62 -3.48
N LEU A 52 -18.56 -2.36 -3.12
CA LEU A 52 -17.68 -2.01 -2.00
C LEU A 52 -18.21 -2.57 -0.67
N LEU A 53 -19.49 -2.33 -0.37
CA LEU A 53 -20.07 -2.72 0.90
C LEU A 53 -20.27 -4.24 1.00
N THR A 54 -20.68 -4.90 -0.08
CA THR A 54 -20.77 -6.38 -0.14
C THR A 54 -19.40 -7.02 0.14
N ARG A 55 -18.31 -6.43 -0.36
CA ARG A 55 -16.94 -6.92 -0.13
C ARG A 55 -16.45 -6.65 1.29
N ALA A 56 -16.74 -5.47 1.84
CA ALA A 56 -16.39 -5.12 3.21
C ALA A 56 -17.07 -6.09 4.20
N TYR A 57 -18.38 -6.28 4.08
CA TYR A 57 -19.19 -7.03 5.05
C TYR A 57 -19.48 -8.48 4.65
N ALA A 58 -18.65 -9.08 3.78
CA ALA A 58 -18.70 -10.49 3.40
C ALA A 58 -20.09 -11.00 2.96
N GLY A 59 -20.82 -10.21 2.17
CA GLY A 59 -22.14 -10.58 1.66
C GLY A 59 -23.32 -10.23 2.57
N ALA A 60 -23.09 -9.62 3.74
CA ALA A 60 -24.19 -9.00 4.47
C ALA A 60 -24.73 -7.80 3.67
N GLU A 61 -26.02 -7.86 3.33
CA GLU A 61 -26.67 -6.79 2.58
C GLU A 61 -26.62 -5.48 3.38
N PRO A 62 -26.04 -4.41 2.80
CA PRO A 62 -26.02 -3.11 3.45
C PRO A 62 -27.45 -2.59 3.62
N ASN A 63 -27.68 -1.78 4.66
CA ASN A 63 -28.99 -1.17 4.88
C ASN A 63 -29.44 -0.38 3.63
N ALA A 64 -30.66 -0.65 3.14
CA ALA A 64 -31.26 0.04 2.00
C ALA A 64 -31.26 1.58 2.12
N ALA A 65 -31.17 2.12 3.33
CA ALA A 65 -31.08 3.55 3.60
C ALA A 65 -29.72 4.19 3.26
N ILE A 66 -28.69 3.41 2.89
CA ILE A 66 -27.33 3.92 2.69
C ILE A 66 -27.26 4.88 1.50
N LEU A 67 -27.78 4.50 0.32
CA LEU A 67 -27.67 5.35 -0.88
C LEU A 67 -28.35 6.72 -0.71
N PRO A 68 -29.61 6.81 -0.24
CA PRO A 68 -30.21 8.12 0.07
C PRO A 68 -29.44 8.88 1.16
N GLY A 69 -28.82 8.16 2.11
CA GLY A 69 -27.96 8.74 3.13
C GLY A 69 -26.73 9.41 2.54
N LEU A 70 -26.03 8.73 1.61
CA LEU A 70 -24.86 9.25 0.90
C LEU A 70 -25.18 10.54 0.14
N THR A 71 -26.31 10.59 -0.57
CA THR A 71 -26.75 11.81 -1.27
C THR A 71 -26.94 12.97 -0.29
N LYS A 72 -27.63 12.74 0.84
CA LYS A 72 -27.85 13.79 1.85
C LYS A 72 -26.57 14.25 2.53
N ILE A 73 -25.57 13.38 2.68
CA ILE A 73 -24.25 13.73 3.21
C ILE A 73 -23.51 14.60 2.19
N ALA A 74 -23.51 14.21 0.91
CA ALA A 74 -22.91 14.99 -0.17
C ALA A 74 -23.51 16.40 -0.25
N ASP A 75 -24.84 16.53 -0.17
CA ASP A 75 -25.53 17.82 -0.15
C ASP A 75 -25.12 18.69 1.04
N ALA A 76 -24.95 18.11 2.23
CA ALA A 76 -24.50 18.83 3.42
C ALA A 76 -23.06 19.33 3.27
N LEU A 77 -22.16 18.48 2.76
CA LEU A 77 -20.77 18.86 2.47
C LEU A 77 -20.70 19.98 1.42
N ASN A 78 -21.52 19.91 0.36
CA ASN A 78 -21.57 20.94 -0.68
C ASN A 78 -22.07 22.29 -0.18
N ARG A 79 -22.89 22.31 0.87
CA ARG A 79 -23.30 23.55 1.56
C ARG A 79 -22.30 24.03 2.61
N GLY A 80 -21.19 23.32 2.82
CA GLY A 80 -20.22 23.60 3.88
C GLY A 80 -20.72 23.24 5.29
N ASP A 81 -21.81 22.49 5.41
CA ASP A 81 -22.41 22.09 6.70
C ASP A 81 -21.81 20.76 7.17
N LEU A 82 -20.56 20.83 7.63
CA LEU A 82 -19.80 19.65 8.09
C LEU A 82 -20.49 18.96 9.27
N ALA A 83 -21.11 19.71 10.19
CA ALA A 83 -21.80 19.14 11.34
C ALA A 83 -22.98 18.26 10.90
N GLN A 84 -23.81 18.73 9.97
CA GLN A 84 -24.89 17.91 9.39
C GLN A 84 -24.35 16.70 8.64
N ALA A 85 -23.26 16.84 7.88
CA ALA A 85 -22.63 15.72 7.19
C ALA A 85 -22.17 14.63 8.17
N MET A 86 -21.49 15.01 9.25
CA MET A 86 -21.02 14.10 10.30
C MET A 86 -22.17 13.39 11.03
N ILE A 87 -23.22 14.11 11.41
CA ILE A 87 -24.41 13.51 12.05
C ILE A 87 -25.04 12.47 11.12
N ARG A 88 -25.23 12.81 9.84
CA ARG A 88 -25.81 11.90 8.84
C ARG A 88 -24.92 10.68 8.58
N ALA A 89 -23.60 10.85 8.59
CA ALA A 89 -22.64 9.77 8.44
C ALA A 89 -22.77 8.73 9.56
N VAL A 90 -22.93 9.16 10.82
CA VAL A 90 -23.22 8.24 11.94
C VAL A 90 -24.54 7.48 11.73
N HIS A 91 -25.55 8.14 11.17
CA HIS A 91 -26.85 7.52 10.87
C HIS A 91 -26.84 6.52 9.70
N LEU A 92 -25.75 6.41 8.93
CA LEU A 92 -25.58 5.30 7.99
C LEU A 92 -25.47 3.95 8.71
N ARG A 93 -25.07 3.97 9.99
CA ARG A 93 -24.94 2.77 10.84
C ARG A 93 -24.07 1.68 10.21
N LEU A 94 -22.98 2.10 9.55
CA LEU A 94 -21.97 1.20 9.05
C LEU A 94 -21.07 0.75 10.22
N PRO A 95 -20.98 -0.56 10.52
CA PRO A 95 -20.07 -1.06 11.54
C PRO A 95 -18.61 -0.77 11.18
N GLU A 96 -17.79 -0.56 12.20
CA GLU A 96 -16.33 -0.55 12.05
C GLU A 96 -15.87 -1.90 11.48
N LEU A 97 -14.94 -1.84 10.53
CA LEU A 97 -14.41 -3.02 9.87
C LEU A 97 -13.32 -3.67 10.72
N ASP A 98 -13.18 -4.98 10.60
CA ASP A 98 -11.89 -5.61 10.89
C ASP A 98 -10.92 -5.33 9.73
N TRP A 99 -9.64 -5.62 9.96
CA TRP A 99 -8.58 -5.31 9.00
C TRP A 99 -8.73 -6.09 7.69
N ASP A 100 -9.21 -7.34 7.75
CA ASP A 100 -9.43 -8.18 6.57
C ASP A 100 -10.57 -7.62 5.69
N ALA A 101 -11.65 -7.16 6.32
CA ALA A 101 -12.73 -6.42 5.67
C ALA A 101 -12.25 -5.11 5.03
N ALA A 102 -11.39 -4.36 5.71
CA ALA A 102 -10.79 -3.14 5.16
C ALA A 102 -9.91 -3.44 3.94
N VAL A 103 -9.11 -4.51 3.97
CA VAL A 103 -8.30 -4.96 2.82
C VAL A 103 -9.18 -5.37 1.64
N ARG A 104 -10.25 -6.14 1.89
CA ARG A 104 -11.22 -6.50 0.84
C ARG A 104 -11.86 -5.25 0.22
N LEU A 105 -12.22 -4.28 1.04
CA LEU A 105 -12.79 -3.02 0.59
C LEU A 105 -11.80 -2.21 -0.27
N ALA A 106 -10.55 -2.08 0.17
CA ALA A 106 -9.49 -1.39 -0.58
C ALA A 106 -9.23 -2.05 -1.95
N ARG A 107 -9.11 -3.38 -1.99
CA ARG A 107 -8.94 -4.15 -3.24
C ARG A 107 -10.13 -3.98 -4.17
N ALA A 108 -11.36 -3.99 -3.63
CA ALA A 108 -12.56 -3.75 -4.42
C ALA A 108 -12.54 -2.35 -5.05
N ASN A 109 -12.12 -1.34 -4.29
CA ASN A 109 -11.96 0.02 -4.80
C ASN A 109 -10.90 0.12 -5.91
N ASP A 110 -9.74 -0.51 -5.73
CA ASP A 110 -8.69 -0.53 -6.76
C ASP A 110 -9.17 -1.21 -8.05
N ASN A 111 -9.96 -2.28 -7.92
CA ASN A 111 -10.54 -2.96 -9.07
C ASN A 111 -11.59 -2.10 -9.79
N LEU A 112 -12.38 -1.31 -9.04
CA LEU A 112 -13.30 -0.33 -9.62
C LEU A 112 -12.55 0.81 -10.31
N ALA A 113 -11.44 1.29 -9.75
CA ALA A 113 -10.61 2.32 -10.39
C ALA A 113 -9.99 1.84 -11.71
N LYS A 114 -9.63 0.55 -11.78
CA LYS A 114 -9.14 -0.09 -13.02
C LYS A 114 -10.25 -0.31 -14.06
N TYR A 115 -11.50 -0.42 -13.64
CA TYR A 115 -12.63 -0.74 -14.49
C TYR A 115 -13.58 0.45 -14.59
N SER A 116 -13.43 1.28 -15.63
CA SER A 116 -14.47 2.23 -16.01
C SER A 116 -15.40 1.54 -17.03
N PRO A 117 -16.70 1.38 -16.75
CA PRO A 117 -17.66 0.83 -17.71
C PRO A 117 -17.83 1.74 -18.95
N ASP A 118 -17.51 3.02 -18.82
CA ASP A 118 -17.55 4.01 -19.91
C ASP A 118 -16.25 4.05 -20.73
N GLN A 119 -15.28 3.18 -20.43
CA GLN A 119 -14.02 3.13 -21.17
C GLN A 119 -14.24 2.50 -22.54
N ALA A 120 -13.76 3.19 -23.59
CA ALA A 120 -13.93 2.78 -24.97
C ALA A 120 -13.45 1.34 -25.22
N ARG A 121 -14.18 0.66 -26.12
CA ARG A 121 -13.92 -0.69 -26.59
C ARG A 121 -13.87 -0.68 -28.11
N ASP A 122 -13.04 -1.52 -28.69
CA ASP A 122 -13.16 -1.83 -30.12
C ASP A 122 -14.43 -2.67 -30.37
N ASP A 123 -14.77 -2.88 -31.65
CA ASP A 123 -15.92 -3.70 -32.06
C ASP A 123 -15.82 -5.17 -31.60
N HIS A 124 -14.68 -5.57 -31.00
CA HIS A 124 -14.37 -6.90 -30.51
C HIS A 124 -14.28 -6.95 -28.97
N GLY A 125 -14.64 -5.87 -28.27
CA GLY A 125 -14.66 -5.79 -26.81
C GLY A 125 -13.29 -5.67 -26.13
N ARG A 126 -12.21 -5.42 -26.90
CA ARG A 126 -10.87 -5.18 -26.36
C ARG A 126 -10.71 -3.72 -25.95
N TRP A 127 -9.82 -3.49 -24.99
CA TRP A 127 -9.56 -2.16 -24.46
C TRP A 127 -8.79 -1.36 -25.53
N THR A 128 -9.22 -0.13 -25.75
CA THR A 128 -8.55 0.81 -26.68
C THR A 128 -7.99 1.98 -25.90
N ASP A 129 -6.71 2.26 -26.10
CA ASP A 129 -6.03 3.44 -25.60
C ASP A 129 -6.45 4.62 -26.49
N GLU A 130 -7.45 5.39 -26.03
CA GLU A 130 -7.91 6.64 -26.66
C GLU A 130 -8.68 6.55 -27.99
N GLY A 131 -9.83 7.24 -28.00
CA GLY A 131 -10.53 7.60 -29.24
C GLY A 131 -9.67 8.56 -30.06
N GLY A 132 -9.24 8.12 -31.23
CA GLY A 132 -8.50 8.93 -32.18
C GLY A 132 -8.42 8.21 -33.51
N ALA A 133 -9.27 8.62 -34.45
CA ALA A 133 -9.30 8.11 -35.81
C ALA A 133 -7.89 8.07 -36.44
N SER A 134 -7.55 6.93 -37.04
CA SER A 134 -6.59 6.87 -38.15
C SER A 134 -7.42 6.96 -39.45
N PRO A 135 -6.92 7.63 -40.53
CA PRO A 135 -5.65 7.24 -41.13
C PRO A 135 -4.73 8.35 -41.67
N GLU A 136 -3.48 7.92 -41.87
CA GLU A 136 -2.43 8.37 -42.80
C GLU A 136 -1.26 9.25 -42.30
N PRO A 137 -0.01 8.92 -42.69
CA PRO A 137 1.19 9.58 -42.20
C PRO A 137 1.61 10.73 -43.11
N VAL A 138 1.40 11.97 -42.66
CA VAL A 138 2.03 13.14 -43.30
C VAL A 138 3.23 13.59 -42.46
N LYS A 139 4.43 13.39 -43.02
CA LYS A 139 5.68 14.01 -42.56
C LYS A 139 5.54 15.54 -42.59
N VAL A 140 5.63 16.21 -41.44
CA VAL A 140 5.95 17.66 -41.40
C VAL A 140 6.91 18.00 -40.27
N LYS A 141 7.86 18.86 -40.64
CA LYS A 141 8.96 19.48 -39.90
C LYS A 141 8.57 20.08 -38.53
N GLN A 142 9.53 19.94 -37.62
CA GLN A 142 9.73 20.72 -36.40
C GLN A 142 9.90 22.22 -36.73
N MET A 143 9.09 23.10 -36.11
CA MET A 143 9.41 24.48 -35.74
C MET A 143 8.57 24.84 -34.52
N GLY A 144 9.19 25.42 -33.49
CA GLY A 144 8.62 25.53 -32.15
C GLY A 144 8.01 26.87 -31.77
N ALA A 145 7.60 26.92 -30.50
CA ALA A 145 7.59 28.03 -29.53
C ALA A 145 6.24 28.26 -28.83
N GLY A 146 6.25 28.15 -27.49
CA GLY A 146 5.49 29.02 -26.59
C GLY A 146 4.31 28.41 -25.81
N GLY A 147 4.49 28.18 -24.49
CA GLY A 147 3.37 28.05 -23.53
C GLY A 147 3.62 27.11 -22.35
N ALA A 148 3.68 27.64 -21.12
CA ALA A 148 3.91 26.98 -19.81
C ALA A 148 2.81 25.94 -19.44
N PRO A 149 2.93 25.01 -18.42
CA PRO A 149 3.33 25.27 -17.03
C PRO A 149 4.08 24.14 -16.25
N ASN A 150 4.50 24.52 -15.04
CA ASN A 150 4.86 23.75 -13.83
C ASN A 150 4.74 22.20 -13.89
N LYS A 151 5.88 21.50 -14.00
CA LYS A 151 5.96 20.03 -13.90
C LYS A 151 6.16 19.59 -12.45
N SER A 152 5.11 18.97 -11.90
CA SER A 152 5.21 18.01 -10.80
C SER A 152 6.29 16.96 -11.11
N SER A 153 7.16 16.71 -10.14
CA SER A 153 8.29 15.79 -10.24
C SER A 153 7.83 14.34 -10.17
N ILE A 154 7.24 13.84 -11.25
CA ILE A 154 7.19 12.40 -11.52
C ILE A 154 8.49 12.07 -12.23
N LEU A 155 9.42 11.44 -11.51
CA LEU A 155 10.62 10.86 -12.12
C LEU A 155 10.18 9.82 -13.16
N PRO A 156 10.86 9.71 -14.31
CA PRO A 156 10.52 8.70 -15.30
C PRO A 156 10.74 7.31 -14.68
N GLU A 157 9.67 6.51 -14.63
CA GLU A 157 9.78 5.10 -14.33
C GLU A 157 10.72 4.45 -15.35
N ASP A 158 11.71 3.72 -14.82
CA ASP A 158 12.69 2.99 -15.63
C ASP A 158 11.92 1.92 -16.43
N LYS A 159 11.73 2.14 -17.75
CA LYS A 159 10.89 1.31 -18.63
C LYS A 159 11.25 -0.19 -18.61
N ASN A 160 12.43 -0.53 -18.10
CA ASN A 160 12.88 -1.91 -17.93
C ASN A 160 12.28 -2.64 -16.71
N SER A 161 11.56 -1.97 -15.81
CA SER A 161 10.91 -2.62 -14.65
C SER A 161 9.45 -3.04 -14.90
N GLN A 162 8.84 -2.56 -15.99
CA GLN A 162 7.40 -2.76 -16.25
C GLN A 162 7.05 -4.19 -16.70
N ASN A 163 8.02 -5.01 -17.09
CA ASN A 163 7.81 -6.39 -17.58
C ASN A 163 8.30 -7.51 -16.64
N THR A 164 8.91 -7.18 -15.50
CA THR A 164 9.23 -8.20 -14.49
C THR A 164 7.96 -8.55 -13.71
N ARG A 165 7.54 -9.82 -13.76
CA ARG A 165 6.45 -10.35 -12.93
C ARG A 165 6.72 -9.94 -11.48
N LYS A 166 5.88 -9.09 -10.90
CA LYS A 166 6.03 -8.59 -9.53
C LYS A 166 5.88 -9.77 -8.57
N VAL A 167 7.00 -10.37 -8.18
CA VAL A 167 7.05 -11.29 -7.04
C VAL A 167 7.19 -10.41 -5.81
N CYS A 168 6.10 -10.25 -5.07
CA CYS A 168 6.09 -9.39 -3.89
C CYS A 168 7.16 -9.84 -2.89
N GLY A 169 7.80 -8.88 -2.22
CA GLY A 169 8.92 -9.11 -1.32
C GLY A 169 10.27 -9.46 -1.97
N GLN A 170 10.37 -9.64 -3.29
CA GLN A 170 11.63 -9.96 -3.97
C GLN A 170 12.11 -8.80 -4.86
N TYR A 171 13.25 -8.22 -4.47
CA TYR A 171 13.82 -7.05 -5.14
C TYR A 171 15.23 -7.30 -5.63
N PRO A 172 15.58 -6.88 -6.87
CA PRO A 172 16.96 -6.83 -7.31
C PRO A 172 17.76 -5.88 -6.41
N ILE A 173 18.97 -6.31 -6.02
CA ILE A 173 19.90 -5.53 -5.21
C ILE A 173 21.23 -5.32 -5.96
N TYR A 174 21.96 -4.27 -5.60
CA TYR A 174 23.27 -3.96 -6.15
C TYR A 174 24.38 -4.54 -5.26
N GLU A 175 24.94 -5.70 -5.62
CA GLU A 175 25.98 -6.38 -4.81
C GLU A 175 27.22 -5.52 -4.54
N ASN A 176 27.59 -4.65 -5.49
CA ASN A 176 28.73 -3.74 -5.36
C ASN A 176 28.46 -2.51 -4.47
N ARG A 177 27.28 -2.42 -3.85
CA ARG A 177 26.85 -1.32 -2.98
C ARG A 177 26.34 -1.82 -1.63
N ILE A 178 26.77 -3.00 -1.21
CA ILE A 178 26.49 -3.52 0.13
C ILE A 178 27.49 -2.88 1.10
N LEU A 179 26.97 -2.32 2.20
CA LEU A 179 27.80 -1.75 3.25
C LEU A 179 28.60 -2.81 4.02
N SER A 180 29.64 -2.34 4.73
CA SER A 180 30.31 -3.19 5.73
C SER A 180 29.34 -3.58 6.84
N GLN A 181 29.61 -4.67 7.58
CA GLN A 181 28.75 -5.09 8.70
C GLN A 181 28.60 -4.00 9.77
N ALA A 182 29.69 -3.27 10.06
CA ALA A 182 29.69 -2.18 11.04
C ALA A 182 28.82 -1.00 10.57
N ASP A 183 28.98 -0.58 9.32
CA ASP A 183 28.20 0.52 8.75
C ASP A 183 26.72 0.14 8.61
N ALA A 184 26.43 -1.11 8.22
CA ALA A 184 25.08 -1.64 8.14
C ALA A 184 24.39 -1.67 9.52
N LYS A 185 25.09 -2.13 10.57
CA LYS A 185 24.57 -2.11 11.95
C LYS A 185 24.30 -0.69 12.42
N LYS A 186 25.25 0.23 12.19
CA LYS A 186 25.08 1.65 12.54
C LYS A 186 23.87 2.25 11.85
N MET A 187 23.70 2.01 10.54
CA MET A 187 22.55 2.46 9.77
C MET A 187 21.23 1.88 10.30
N PHE A 188 21.20 0.58 10.60
CA PHE A 188 20.03 -0.05 11.22
C PHE A 188 19.65 0.63 12.54
N ASP A 189 20.61 0.87 13.44
CA ASP A 189 20.37 1.51 14.73
C ASP A 189 19.87 2.96 14.57
N GLU A 190 20.46 3.72 13.64
CA GLU A 190 20.06 5.09 13.30
C GLU A 190 18.60 5.13 12.80
N GLU A 191 18.25 4.28 11.83
CA GLU A 191 16.92 4.27 11.22
C GLU A 191 15.85 3.75 12.17
N LEU A 192 16.14 2.71 12.96
CA LEU A 192 15.23 2.22 13.99
C LEU A 192 15.01 3.28 15.08
N GLY A 193 16.08 3.98 15.48
CA GLY A 193 15.99 5.11 16.41
C GLY A 193 15.20 6.29 15.85
N ASN A 194 15.31 6.58 14.55
CA ASN A 194 14.48 7.58 13.87
C ASN A 194 12.99 7.18 13.92
N MET A 195 12.66 5.91 13.66
CA MET A 195 11.27 5.42 13.73
C MET A 195 10.70 5.58 15.14
N LEU A 196 11.48 5.28 16.18
CA LEU A 196 11.05 5.47 17.58
C LEU A 196 10.81 6.95 17.90
N ARG A 197 11.74 7.84 17.52
CA ARG A 197 11.60 9.29 17.75
C ARG A 197 10.42 9.91 17.01
N ALA A 198 10.11 9.40 15.82
CA ALA A 198 8.96 9.83 15.03
C ALA A 198 7.61 9.27 15.56
N GLY A 199 7.63 8.42 16.59
CA GLY A 199 6.42 7.79 17.12
C GLY A 199 5.81 6.73 16.20
N LEU A 200 6.57 6.25 15.20
CA LEU A 200 6.11 5.18 14.29
C LEU A 200 6.11 3.80 14.95
N ILE A 201 6.95 3.62 15.98
CA ILE A 201 7.06 2.38 16.76
C ILE A 201 7.08 2.70 18.25
N SER A 202 6.57 1.79 19.07
CA SER A 202 6.70 1.88 20.52
C SER A 202 8.10 1.43 20.97
N LYS A 203 8.45 1.67 22.24
CA LYS A 203 9.66 1.10 22.83
C LYS A 203 9.64 -0.44 22.81
N GLN A 204 8.47 -1.05 22.99
CA GLN A 204 8.34 -2.51 22.93
C GLN A 204 8.61 -3.05 21.52
N ASP A 205 8.16 -2.34 20.48
CA ASP A 205 8.43 -2.72 19.09
C ASP A 205 9.92 -2.53 18.77
N PHE A 206 10.54 -1.46 19.26
CA PHE A 206 11.99 -1.24 19.14
C PHE A 206 12.79 -2.45 19.63
N ASP A 207 12.44 -3.00 20.80
CA ASP A 207 13.13 -4.16 21.39
C ASP A 207 12.86 -5.48 20.63
N ARG A 208 11.87 -5.50 19.71
CA ARG A 208 11.55 -6.67 18.86
C ARG A 208 12.34 -6.70 17.56
N PHE A 209 13.03 -5.61 17.20
CA PHE A 209 13.92 -5.57 16.05
C PHE A 209 15.34 -5.96 16.44
N SER A 210 15.97 -6.77 15.60
CA SER A 210 17.39 -7.12 15.76
C SER A 210 18.08 -7.11 14.42
N PHE A 211 19.34 -6.67 14.40
CA PHE A 211 20.19 -6.78 13.22
C PHE A 211 21.05 -8.04 13.28
N VAL A 212 21.05 -8.80 12.21
CA VAL A 212 21.86 -10.00 12.03
C VAL A 212 22.92 -9.68 10.97
N PRO A 213 24.22 -9.61 11.32
CA PRO A 213 25.29 -9.20 10.40
C PRO A 213 25.68 -10.32 9.40
N TRP A 214 24.70 -11.05 8.91
CA TRP A 214 24.82 -12.16 7.96
C TRP A 214 23.78 -11.99 6.85
N PHE A 215 24.05 -12.59 5.70
CA PHE A 215 23.05 -12.78 4.66
C PHE A 215 22.22 -14.03 5.00
N ALA A 216 20.92 -14.00 4.69
CA ALA A 216 19.99 -15.07 5.02
C ALA A 216 19.33 -15.64 3.76
N ALA A 217 19.63 -16.90 3.44
CA ALA A 217 18.93 -17.66 2.43
C ALA A 217 17.77 -18.44 3.07
N THR A 218 16.57 -18.34 2.52
CA THR A 218 15.39 -18.95 3.12
C THR A 218 14.34 -19.34 2.08
N THR A 219 13.26 -19.98 2.52
CA THR A 219 12.01 -20.14 1.78
C THR A 219 10.84 -19.73 2.69
N ARG A 220 9.64 -19.58 2.12
CA ARG A 220 8.42 -19.28 2.89
C ARG A 220 8.04 -20.36 3.91
N LYS A 221 8.60 -21.58 3.80
CA LYS A 221 8.31 -22.71 4.69
C LYS A 221 9.39 -22.96 5.73
N MET A 222 10.48 -22.20 5.69
CA MET A 222 11.60 -22.37 6.62
C MET A 222 11.40 -21.50 7.86
N ASN A 223 11.48 -22.13 9.02
CA ASN A 223 11.46 -21.40 10.30
C ASN A 223 12.76 -20.62 10.53
N ASP A 224 13.89 -21.21 10.13
CA ASP A 224 15.22 -20.65 10.34
C ASP A 224 15.96 -20.52 9.00
N PRO A 225 16.44 -19.33 8.64
CA PRO A 225 17.21 -19.14 7.41
C PRO A 225 18.62 -19.74 7.52
N LEU A 226 19.18 -20.12 6.39
CA LEU A 226 20.60 -20.46 6.27
C LEU A 226 21.41 -19.16 6.23
N LEU A 227 22.28 -18.97 7.24
CA LEU A 227 23.13 -17.79 7.33
C LEU A 227 24.42 -17.96 6.53
N SER A 228 24.88 -16.87 5.91
CA SER A 228 26.12 -16.85 5.15
C SER A 228 26.87 -15.54 5.27
N GLY A 229 28.20 -15.62 5.27
CA GLY A 229 29.09 -14.45 5.42
C GLY A 229 29.20 -13.60 4.16
N SER A 230 28.64 -14.05 3.03
CA SER A 230 28.63 -13.30 1.77
C SER A 230 27.32 -13.46 0.99
N MET A 231 26.98 -12.44 0.20
CA MET A 231 25.81 -12.47 -0.69
C MET A 231 25.87 -13.65 -1.67
N ARG A 232 27.03 -13.88 -2.29
CA ARG A 232 27.21 -14.98 -3.25
C ARG A 232 26.91 -16.34 -2.65
N ALA A 233 27.38 -16.60 -1.43
CA ALA A 233 27.12 -17.87 -0.76
C ALA A 233 25.66 -18.00 -0.31
N ALA A 234 25.00 -16.91 0.13
CA ALA A 234 23.57 -16.92 0.40
C ALA A 234 22.73 -17.18 -0.87
N LEU A 235 23.07 -16.54 -2.00
CA LEU A 235 22.41 -16.82 -3.29
C LEU A 235 22.58 -18.27 -3.72
N SER A 236 23.80 -18.82 -3.57
CA SER A 236 24.05 -20.25 -3.85
C SER A 236 23.20 -21.16 -2.98
N GLN A 237 23.06 -20.85 -1.69
CA GLN A 237 22.20 -21.60 -0.77
C GLN A 237 20.72 -21.48 -1.18
N ALA A 238 20.26 -20.26 -1.47
CA ALA A 238 18.88 -19.98 -1.89
C ALA A 238 18.51 -20.74 -3.18
N ASN A 239 19.41 -20.78 -4.17
CA ASN A 239 19.21 -21.52 -5.42
C ASN A 239 19.11 -23.03 -5.21
N GLY A 240 19.69 -23.56 -4.12
CA GLY A 240 19.53 -24.97 -3.72
C GLY A 240 18.18 -25.28 -3.07
N LEU A 241 17.38 -24.26 -2.73
CA LEU A 241 16.09 -24.41 -2.08
C LEU A 241 14.95 -24.22 -3.09
N THR A 242 13.92 -25.07 -3.03
CA THR A 242 12.73 -24.89 -3.87
C THR A 242 11.98 -23.62 -3.46
N GLY A 243 11.98 -22.61 -4.34
CA GLY A 243 11.42 -21.29 -4.05
C GLY A 243 12.27 -20.46 -3.09
N GLY A 244 13.59 -20.71 -3.04
CA GLY A 244 14.51 -19.99 -2.18
C GLY A 244 14.76 -18.55 -2.61
N PHE A 245 15.02 -17.69 -1.64
CA PHE A 245 15.41 -16.30 -1.84
C PHE A 245 16.34 -15.81 -0.72
N VAL A 246 16.97 -14.65 -0.93
CA VAL A 246 17.77 -13.97 0.10
C VAL A 246 16.92 -12.89 0.75
N ALA A 247 16.62 -13.05 2.04
CA ALA A 247 15.71 -12.15 2.75
C ALA A 247 16.43 -10.88 3.22
N GLY A 248 15.77 -9.71 3.08
CA GLY A 248 16.19 -8.43 3.70
C GLY A 248 15.82 -8.35 5.17
N GLY A 249 14.64 -8.85 5.52
CA GLY A 249 14.14 -9.00 6.87
C GLY A 249 13.27 -10.26 6.96
N LEU A 250 13.08 -10.76 8.19
CA LEU A 250 12.13 -11.82 8.48
C LEU A 250 11.52 -11.58 9.85
N THR A 251 10.19 -11.58 9.92
CA THR A 251 9.43 -11.55 11.17
C THR A 251 9.01 -12.95 11.56
N ASP A 252 9.37 -13.38 12.78
CA ASP A 252 8.91 -14.66 13.34
C ASP A 252 7.50 -14.48 13.93
N PRO A 253 6.46 -15.12 13.39
CA PRO A 253 5.08 -14.95 13.85
C PRO A 253 4.86 -15.48 15.28
N ARG A 254 5.73 -16.36 15.79
CA ARG A 254 5.58 -16.96 17.13
C ARG A 254 6.00 -16.00 18.24
N THR A 255 7.05 -15.22 17.98
CA THR A 255 7.63 -14.28 18.95
C THR A 255 7.30 -12.83 18.62
N ASN A 256 6.76 -12.59 17.42
CA ASN A 256 6.54 -11.26 16.84
C ASN A 256 7.81 -10.40 16.83
N THR A 257 8.96 -11.02 16.57
CA THR A 257 10.27 -10.35 16.49
C THR A 257 10.77 -10.34 15.06
N SER A 258 11.39 -9.24 14.63
CA SER A 258 11.93 -9.09 13.29
C SER A 258 13.46 -9.10 13.31
N LYS A 259 14.04 -9.92 12.44
CA LYS A 259 15.47 -9.97 12.17
C LYS A 259 15.74 -9.28 10.84
N ILE A 260 16.62 -8.29 10.84
CA ILE A 260 17.05 -7.56 9.65
C ILE A 260 18.45 -8.05 9.25
N TYR A 261 18.63 -8.40 7.98
CA TYR A 261 19.85 -9.04 7.47
C TYR A 261 20.68 -8.08 6.61
N MET A 262 21.91 -8.49 6.29
CA MET A 262 22.87 -7.67 5.53
C MET A 262 22.40 -7.22 4.14
N SER A 263 21.51 -7.99 3.50
CA SER A 263 20.88 -7.66 2.22
C SER A 263 20.04 -6.36 2.28
N ALA A 264 19.50 -5.98 3.45
CA ALA A 264 18.80 -4.71 3.64
C ALA A 264 19.74 -3.49 3.55
N ALA A 265 21.05 -3.69 3.73
CA ALA A 265 22.08 -2.67 3.63
C ALA A 265 22.69 -2.56 2.22
N ALA A 266 21.97 -3.04 1.20
CA ALA A 266 22.30 -2.88 -0.22
C ALA A 266 21.39 -1.83 -0.85
N GLY A 267 21.85 -1.14 -1.89
CA GLY A 267 20.91 -0.45 -2.78
C GLY A 267 20.04 -1.46 -3.53
N ALA A 268 18.80 -1.09 -3.87
CA ALA A 268 17.85 -1.98 -4.52
C ALA A 268 17.05 -1.28 -5.63
N VAL A 269 16.24 -2.05 -6.35
CA VAL A 269 15.18 -1.55 -7.22
C VAL A 269 13.84 -1.94 -6.60
N ILE A 270 13.19 -0.99 -5.94
CA ILE A 270 11.93 -1.22 -5.23
C ILE A 270 10.80 -0.58 -6.04
N PRO A 271 9.81 -1.36 -6.53
CA PRO A 271 8.63 -0.82 -7.21
C PRO A 271 7.96 0.29 -6.37
N GLY A 272 7.65 1.42 -7.00
CA GLY A 272 7.12 2.61 -6.31
C GLY A 272 8.17 3.55 -5.72
N LEU A 273 9.40 3.08 -5.46
CA LEU A 273 10.52 3.93 -5.01
C LEU A 273 11.61 4.10 -6.08
N GLY A 274 11.64 3.24 -7.10
CA GLY A 274 12.67 3.20 -8.13
C GLY A 274 14.00 2.66 -7.59
N LYS A 275 15.11 3.22 -8.06
CA LYS A 275 16.45 2.88 -7.57
C LYS A 275 16.66 3.52 -6.19
N THR A 276 17.01 2.69 -5.21
CA THR A 276 17.29 3.09 -3.82
C THR A 276 18.78 2.92 -3.50
N ASP A 277 19.27 3.73 -2.57
CA ASP A 277 20.55 3.48 -1.89
C ASP A 277 20.34 2.53 -0.70
N ALA A 278 21.44 2.21 0.01
CA ALA A 278 21.37 1.31 1.17
C ALA A 278 20.47 1.87 2.29
N ARG A 279 20.50 3.18 2.55
CA ARG A 279 19.69 3.81 3.60
C ARG A 279 18.20 3.70 3.30
N ARG A 280 17.79 4.05 2.08
CA ARG A 280 16.39 3.98 1.66
C ARG A 280 15.88 2.55 1.57
N THR A 281 16.74 1.58 1.24
CA THR A 281 16.41 0.15 1.30
C THR A 281 16.24 -0.33 2.74
N MET A 282 17.14 0.03 3.66
CA MET A 282 17.01 -0.27 5.08
C MET A 282 15.71 0.29 5.67
N GLN A 283 15.39 1.55 5.39
CA GLN A 283 14.14 2.21 5.80
C GLN A 283 12.90 1.47 5.31
N TYR A 284 12.94 0.99 4.06
CA TYR A 284 11.87 0.22 3.47
C TYR A 284 11.70 -1.14 4.17
N VAL A 285 12.79 -1.90 4.34
CA VAL A 285 12.76 -3.22 4.99
C VAL A 285 12.26 -3.11 6.42
N LEU A 286 12.73 -2.12 7.20
CA LEU A 286 12.26 -1.90 8.57
C LEU A 286 10.73 -1.67 8.64
N ARG A 287 10.17 -0.91 7.70
CA ARG A 287 8.72 -0.66 7.65
C ARG A 287 7.94 -1.87 7.13
N HIS A 288 8.51 -2.62 6.20
CA HIS A 288 7.94 -3.88 5.73
C HIS A 288 7.82 -4.87 6.90
N GLU A 289 8.88 -5.04 7.69
CA GLU A 289 8.85 -5.91 8.85
C GLU A 289 7.99 -5.37 9.99
N LEU A 290 7.93 -4.05 10.17
CA LEU A 290 7.00 -3.43 11.14
C LEU A 290 5.55 -3.78 10.80
N PHE A 291 5.20 -3.75 9.52
CA PHE A 291 3.87 -4.17 9.09
C PHE A 291 3.60 -5.62 9.53
N HIS A 292 4.53 -6.55 9.29
CA HIS A 292 4.37 -7.93 9.76
C HIS A 292 4.18 -7.98 11.27
N GLN A 293 4.97 -7.25 12.05
CA GLN A 293 4.81 -7.23 13.52
C GLN A 293 3.43 -6.72 13.97
N GLN A 294 2.90 -5.71 13.31
CA GLN A 294 1.58 -5.15 13.62
C GLN A 294 0.43 -6.11 13.28
N HIS A 295 0.69 -7.11 12.43
CA HIS A 295 -0.29 -8.08 11.94
C HIS A 295 0.01 -9.52 12.39
N GLY A 296 0.75 -9.70 13.48
CA GLY A 296 1.03 -11.03 14.06
C GLY A 296 1.95 -11.90 13.19
N GLY A 297 2.80 -11.28 12.39
CA GLY A 297 3.85 -11.93 11.59
C GLY A 297 3.41 -12.50 10.24
N THR A 298 2.19 -12.22 9.77
CA THR A 298 1.74 -12.69 8.45
C THR A 298 0.89 -11.66 7.70
N CYS A 299 1.12 -11.49 6.40
CA CYS A 299 0.07 -10.99 5.49
C CYS A 299 -1.00 -12.08 5.37
N ALA A 300 -2.29 -11.73 5.47
CA ALA A 300 -3.36 -12.68 5.20
C ALA A 300 -3.33 -13.13 3.72
N GLY A 301 -3.01 -14.40 3.47
CA GLY A 301 -2.89 -15.01 2.14
C GLY A 301 -1.45 -15.07 1.60
N ASP A 302 -1.27 -15.62 0.39
CA ASP A 302 0.05 -15.80 -0.26
C ASP A 302 0.70 -14.48 -0.75
N GLU A 303 0.10 -13.33 -0.45
CA GLU A 303 0.44 -12.03 -1.02
C GLU A 303 1.19 -11.13 -0.01
N GLU A 304 2.52 -11.31 0.03
CA GLU A 304 3.52 -10.46 0.70
C GLU A 304 3.45 -8.96 0.31
N CYS A 305 2.65 -8.64 -0.73
CA CYS A 305 2.46 -7.30 -1.29
C CYS A 305 1.87 -6.29 -0.30
N CYS A 306 1.24 -6.78 0.77
CA CYS A 306 0.54 -5.95 1.73
C CYS A 306 1.52 -5.13 2.60
N ALA A 307 2.61 -5.75 3.03
CA ALA A 307 3.71 -5.10 3.75
C ALA A 307 4.48 -4.12 2.84
N ASP A 308 4.63 -4.43 1.56
CA ASP A 308 5.29 -3.56 0.59
C ASP A 308 4.58 -2.20 0.45
N ALA A 309 3.25 -2.23 0.31
CA ALA A 309 2.44 -1.02 0.17
C ALA A 309 2.50 -0.14 1.42
N PHE A 310 2.41 -0.75 2.60
CA PHE A 310 2.59 -0.05 3.88
C PHE A 310 3.98 0.58 3.96
N ALA A 311 5.02 -0.16 3.62
CA ALA A 311 6.39 0.33 3.68
C ALA A 311 6.57 1.56 2.80
N ILE A 312 6.09 1.52 1.55
CA ILE A 312 6.14 2.64 0.60
C ILE A 312 5.37 3.86 1.13
N ALA A 313 4.15 3.67 1.61
CA ALA A 313 3.29 4.76 2.11
C ALA A 313 3.85 5.46 3.35
N ASN A 314 4.70 4.78 4.13
CA ASN A 314 5.29 5.32 5.35
C ASN A 314 6.77 5.71 5.18
N MET A 315 7.32 5.67 3.95
CA MET A 315 8.68 6.13 3.69
C MET A 315 8.84 7.61 4.03
N PRO A 316 9.99 8.05 4.57
CA PRO A 316 10.26 9.46 4.75
C PRO A 316 10.32 10.17 3.39
N GLU A 317 9.82 11.40 3.33
CA GLU A 317 9.95 12.28 2.17
C GLU A 317 11.45 12.51 1.86
N LYS A 318 11.75 12.75 0.57
CA LYS A 318 13.13 12.98 0.10
C LYS A 318 13.62 14.37 0.45
#